data_AF-A0A3D6BS95-F1
#
_entry.id   AF-A0A3D6BS95-F1
#
_cell.length_a   1.000
_cell.length_b   1.000
_cell.length_c   1.000
_cell.angle_alpha   90.00
_cell.angle_beta   90.00
_cell.angle_gamma   90.00
#
_symmetry.space_group_name_H-M   'P 1'
#
loop_
_entity.id
_entity.type
_entity.pdbx_description
1 polymer ?
#
loop_
_entity_poly.entity_id
_entity_poly.type
_entity_poly.pdbx_seq_one_letter_code
_entity_poly.pdbx_strand_id
1 'polypeptide(L)'
;LNLRSCGLTSIDLSTNVALETLNLRKNNLVSLDLSQNSAIDYVDIKQNNLTYLDLRNGNQTNMQHFDSDNNPELSCIFFDDASLIDRDAHIVWFIDDLSYCLVDNETECTMCLVTLATNETAKMAFNMYPNPVNGALHIESYVNDADLTICSITGKVLLTTHLTKNDNIIDVFGLASGMYLAKFSTEHQLDTKKLMIK
;
A
#
# COMPACT_ATOMS: atom_id res chain seq x y z
N LEU A 1 -22.87 17.47 15.92
CA LEU A 1 -23.51 16.18 16.21
C LEU A 1 -22.56 15.33 17.05
N ASN A 2 -22.99 14.88 18.23
CA ASN A 2 -22.18 14.04 19.12
C ASN A 2 -22.91 12.73 19.40
N LEU A 3 -22.35 11.63 18.89
CA LEU A 3 -22.85 10.26 19.03
C LEU A 3 -21.73 9.32 19.48
N ARG A 4 -20.91 9.78 20.43
CA ARG A 4 -19.81 9.00 21.02
C ARG A 4 -20.34 7.80 21.80
N SER A 5 -19.74 6.62 21.58
CA SER A 5 -20.05 5.39 22.34
C SER A 5 -21.51 4.95 22.26
N CYS A 6 -22.15 5.14 21.10
CA CYS A 6 -23.52 4.72 20.84
C CYS A 6 -23.63 3.29 20.27
N GLY A 7 -22.50 2.63 19.96
CA GLY A 7 -22.49 1.28 19.38
C GLY A 7 -22.93 1.25 17.91
N LEU A 8 -22.79 2.38 17.21
CA LEU A 8 -23.22 2.51 15.80
C LEU A 8 -22.38 1.61 14.89
N THR A 9 -23.05 0.93 13.96
CA THR A 9 -22.41 0.16 12.88
C THR A 9 -22.53 0.85 11.52
N SER A 10 -23.47 1.79 11.39
CA SER A 10 -23.65 2.66 10.23
C SER A 10 -24.29 3.98 10.66
N ILE A 11 -24.11 5.02 9.84
CA ILE A 11 -24.75 6.32 9.98
C ILE A 11 -24.88 6.95 8.60
N ASP A 12 -26.01 7.60 8.32
CA ASP A 12 -26.22 8.38 7.10
C ASP A 12 -26.33 9.86 7.49
N LEU A 13 -25.40 10.67 6.99
CA LEU A 13 -25.32 12.11 7.22
C LEU A 13 -25.52 12.92 5.93
N SER A 14 -25.93 12.27 4.83
CA SER A 14 -26.00 12.86 3.49
C SER A 14 -26.87 14.12 3.39
N THR A 15 -27.87 14.24 4.27
CA THR A 15 -28.78 15.40 4.32
C THR A 15 -28.33 16.51 5.26
N ASN A 16 -27.30 16.27 6.07
CA ASN A 16 -26.81 17.19 7.09
C ASN A 16 -25.73 18.14 6.55
N VAL A 17 -26.03 18.84 5.45
CA VAL A 17 -25.09 19.71 4.72
C VAL A 17 -24.52 20.87 5.54
N ALA A 18 -25.27 21.33 6.56
CA ALA A 18 -24.88 22.42 7.47
C ALA A 18 -24.18 21.94 8.75
N LEU A 19 -23.82 20.66 8.84
CA LEU A 19 -23.14 20.11 10.01
C LEU A 19 -21.68 20.58 10.04
N GLU A 20 -21.27 21.26 11.11
CA GLU A 20 -19.89 21.75 11.28
C GLU A 20 -19.03 20.78 12.12
N THR A 21 -19.58 20.31 13.23
CA THR A 21 -18.89 19.44 14.18
C THR A 21 -19.48 18.03 14.21
N LEU A 22 -18.64 17.01 14.09
CA LEU A 22 -19.01 15.60 14.16
C LEU A 22 -18.13 14.84 15.17
N ASN A 23 -18.75 14.19 16.16
CA ASN A 23 -18.08 13.25 17.05
C ASN A 23 -18.78 11.88 17.00
N LEU A 24 -18.09 10.89 16.43
CA LEU A 24 -18.50 9.49 16.31
C LEU A 24 -17.50 8.55 17.01
N ARG A 25 -16.72 9.07 17.95
CA ARG A 25 -15.70 8.32 18.65
C ARG A 25 -16.24 7.07 19.36
N LYS A 26 -15.46 5.99 19.40
CA LYS A 26 -15.79 4.73 20.10
C LYS A 26 -17.10 4.12 19.59
N ASN A 27 -17.24 3.95 18.28
CA ASN A 27 -18.32 3.18 17.68
C ASN A 27 -17.74 1.98 16.92
N ASN A 28 -18.56 1.27 16.14
CA ASN A 28 -18.18 0.10 15.35
C ASN A 28 -18.40 0.36 13.85
N LEU A 29 -18.21 1.61 13.41
CA LEU A 29 -18.41 1.98 12.01
C LEU A 29 -17.34 1.32 11.14
N VAL A 30 -17.75 0.80 9.98
CA VAL A 30 -16.86 0.19 8.97
C VAL A 30 -16.61 1.14 7.79
N SER A 31 -17.56 2.01 7.49
CA SER A 31 -17.39 3.04 6.47
C SER A 31 -18.04 4.34 6.92
N LEU A 32 -17.53 5.45 6.42
CA LEU A 32 -18.10 6.77 6.63
C LEU A 32 -17.90 7.62 5.37
N ASP A 33 -19.00 8.17 4.85
CA ASP A 33 -19.00 9.09 3.72
C ASP A 33 -19.44 10.47 4.23
N LEU A 34 -18.56 11.47 4.09
CA LEU A 34 -18.80 12.86 4.44
C LEU A 34 -18.76 13.79 3.22
N SER A 35 -18.77 13.25 1.99
CA SER A 35 -18.65 14.01 0.74
C SER A 35 -19.74 15.07 0.54
N GLN A 36 -20.91 14.90 1.17
CA GLN A 36 -22.02 15.86 1.11
C GLN A 36 -22.00 16.89 2.25
N ASN A 37 -21.09 16.75 3.23
CA ASN A 37 -21.08 17.55 4.44
C ASN A 37 -20.06 18.71 4.32
N SER A 38 -20.33 19.65 3.42
CA SER A 38 -19.41 20.73 3.05
C SER A 38 -19.15 21.80 4.12
N ALA A 39 -19.89 21.76 5.24
CA ALA A 39 -19.66 22.65 6.37
C ALA A 39 -18.75 22.05 7.45
N ILE A 40 -18.42 20.75 7.37
CA ILE A 40 -17.66 20.07 8.41
C ILE A 40 -16.24 20.63 8.50
N ASP A 41 -15.86 21.07 9.70
CA ASP A 41 -14.51 21.53 10.04
C ASP A 41 -13.93 20.85 11.29
N TYR A 42 -14.72 20.01 11.97
CA TYR A 42 -14.30 19.20 13.11
C TYR A 42 -14.84 17.78 13.01
N VAL A 43 -13.93 16.79 12.98
CA VAL A 43 -14.27 15.37 12.90
C VAL A 43 -13.46 14.57 13.93
N ASP A 44 -14.15 13.90 14.85
CA ASP A 44 -13.58 12.91 15.76
C ASP A 44 -14.26 11.56 15.51
N ILE A 45 -13.56 10.66 14.82
CA ILE A 45 -13.98 9.31 14.44
C ILE A 45 -13.06 8.25 15.05
N LYS A 46 -12.31 8.63 16.08
CA LYS A 46 -11.36 7.79 16.79
C LYS A 46 -12.00 6.51 17.34
N GLN A 47 -11.25 5.42 17.39
CA GLN A 47 -11.69 4.14 17.96
C GLN A 47 -12.95 3.62 17.25
N ASN A 48 -12.82 3.34 15.96
CA ASN A 48 -13.82 2.66 15.13
C ASN A 48 -13.14 1.50 14.37
N ASN A 49 -13.88 0.87 13.45
CA ASN A 49 -13.40 -0.21 12.58
C ASN A 49 -13.42 0.23 11.11
N LEU A 50 -13.19 1.52 10.85
CA LEU A 50 -13.31 2.06 9.50
C LEU A 50 -12.31 1.36 8.57
N THR A 51 -12.75 0.98 7.38
CA THR A 51 -11.92 0.56 6.25
C THR A 51 -11.97 1.56 5.12
N TYR A 52 -12.99 2.43 5.12
CA TYR A 52 -13.25 3.45 4.13
C TYR A 52 -13.70 4.75 4.80
N LEU A 53 -13.12 5.87 4.35
CA LEU A 53 -13.49 7.21 4.78
C LEU A 53 -13.38 8.20 3.62
N ASP A 54 -14.49 8.85 3.26
CA ASP A 54 -14.53 9.90 2.25
C ASP A 54 -14.75 11.28 2.86
N LEU A 55 -13.78 12.18 2.68
CA LEU A 55 -13.77 13.58 3.12
C LEU A 55 -13.67 14.55 1.93
N ARG A 56 -13.99 14.13 0.71
CA ARG A 56 -14.06 15.00 -0.48
C ARG A 56 -15.29 15.90 -0.43
N ASN A 57 -15.34 16.78 0.57
CA ASN A 57 -16.49 17.62 0.89
C ASN A 57 -16.33 19.09 0.47
N GLY A 58 -15.22 19.42 -0.18
CA GLY A 58 -14.88 20.78 -0.61
C GLY A 58 -14.48 21.73 0.52
N ASN A 59 -14.27 21.24 1.74
CA ASN A 59 -13.98 22.07 2.93
C ASN A 59 -12.64 21.75 3.61
N GLN A 60 -11.76 20.99 2.93
CA GLN A 60 -10.47 20.56 3.48
C GLN A 60 -9.62 21.71 4.06
N THR A 61 -9.58 22.88 3.40
CA THR A 61 -8.76 24.02 3.86
C THR A 61 -9.26 24.68 5.15
N ASN A 62 -10.52 24.46 5.51
CA ASN A 62 -11.11 24.99 6.74
C ASN A 62 -11.11 23.96 7.88
N MET A 63 -10.61 22.74 7.65
CA MET A 63 -10.57 21.69 8.66
C MET A 63 -9.69 22.12 9.84
N GLN A 64 -10.30 22.23 11.02
CA GLN A 64 -9.63 22.64 12.26
C GLN A 64 -9.16 21.44 13.08
N HIS A 65 -9.89 20.32 13.00
CA HIS A 65 -9.58 19.11 13.74
C HIS A 65 -10.04 17.86 13.02
N PHE A 66 -9.16 16.87 12.97
CA PHE A 66 -9.45 15.56 12.43
C PHE A 66 -8.74 14.49 13.26
N ASP A 67 -9.50 13.59 13.89
CA ASP A 67 -8.95 12.46 14.65
C ASP A 67 -9.57 11.15 14.12
N SER A 68 -8.75 10.36 13.42
CA SER A 68 -9.08 9.03 12.93
C SER A 68 -8.28 7.93 13.60
N ASP A 69 -7.61 8.22 14.72
CA ASP A 69 -6.82 7.24 15.44
C ASP A 69 -7.63 5.99 15.82
N ASN A 70 -6.95 4.88 16.00
CA ASN A 70 -7.48 3.59 16.41
C ASN A 70 -8.55 3.09 15.45
N ASN A 71 -8.29 3.24 14.16
CA ASN A 71 -8.99 2.56 13.07
C ASN A 71 -7.95 1.67 12.34
N PRO A 72 -7.62 0.48 12.88
CA PRO A 72 -6.47 -0.30 12.41
C PRO A 72 -6.63 -0.89 11.00
N GLU A 73 -7.88 -1.04 10.54
CA GLU A 73 -8.20 -1.56 9.20
C GLU A 73 -8.40 -0.44 8.17
N LEU A 74 -8.29 0.84 8.58
CA LEU A 74 -8.43 1.96 7.66
C LEU A 74 -7.15 2.00 6.83
N SER A 75 -7.27 1.85 5.52
CA SER A 75 -6.10 1.89 4.63
C SER A 75 -6.04 3.16 3.81
N CYS A 76 -7.20 3.73 3.49
CA CYS A 76 -7.31 4.90 2.63
C CYS A 76 -8.27 5.92 3.20
N ILE A 77 -7.88 7.19 3.08
CA ILE A 77 -8.71 8.34 3.39
C ILE A 77 -8.75 9.21 2.14
N PHE A 78 -9.96 9.49 1.64
CA PHE A 78 -10.16 10.32 0.45
C PHE A 78 -10.31 11.78 0.84
N PHE A 79 -9.51 12.64 0.21
CA PHE A 79 -9.48 14.08 0.43
C PHE A 79 -9.72 14.84 -0.87
N ASP A 80 -10.14 16.10 -0.78
CA ASP A 80 -10.36 16.94 -1.97
C ASP A 80 -9.07 17.09 -2.80
N ASP A 81 -7.95 17.31 -2.11
CA ASP A 81 -6.62 17.39 -2.71
C ASP A 81 -5.58 16.88 -1.71
N ALA A 82 -5.06 15.67 -1.95
CA ALA A 82 -4.09 15.03 -1.08
C ALA A 82 -2.75 15.80 -0.98
N SER A 83 -2.43 16.67 -1.95
CA SER A 83 -1.19 17.47 -1.95
C SER A 83 -1.20 18.61 -0.93
N LEU A 84 -2.38 19.03 -0.47
CA LEU A 84 -2.54 20.09 0.52
C LEU A 84 -2.37 19.59 1.97
N ILE A 85 -2.22 18.28 2.17
CA ILE A 85 -2.01 17.71 3.50
C ILE A 85 -0.52 17.76 3.82
N ASP A 86 -0.14 18.86 4.47
CA ASP A 86 1.19 18.98 5.06
C ASP A 86 1.25 18.14 6.35
N ARG A 87 2.00 17.03 6.31
CA ARG A 87 2.19 16.12 7.45
C ARG A 87 2.98 16.76 8.59
N ASP A 88 3.65 17.88 8.35
CA ASP A 88 4.37 18.68 9.34
C ASP A 88 3.57 19.93 9.76
N ALA A 89 2.40 20.20 9.15
CA ALA A 89 1.56 21.31 9.54
C ALA A 89 0.89 21.03 10.89
N HIS A 90 0.95 22.04 11.77
CA HIS A 90 0.30 22.14 13.07
C HIS A 90 -1.25 22.16 13.00
N ILE A 91 -1.87 21.53 12.01
CA ILE A 91 -3.29 21.17 12.12
C ILE A 91 -3.33 19.85 12.88
N VAL A 92 -4.21 19.76 13.86
CA VAL A 92 -4.34 18.61 14.75
C VAL A 92 -5.00 17.46 13.98
N TRP A 93 -4.24 16.84 13.06
CA TRP A 93 -4.56 15.60 12.36
C TRP A 93 -3.98 14.46 13.20
N PHE A 94 -4.81 13.86 14.03
CA PHE A 94 -4.46 12.61 14.71
C PHE A 94 -4.85 11.46 13.80
N ILE A 95 -3.85 10.98 13.06
CA ILE A 95 -3.97 9.87 12.14
C ILE A 95 -2.97 8.81 12.65
N ASP A 96 -3.48 7.70 13.19
CA ASP A 96 -2.69 6.60 13.78
C ASP A 96 -1.70 5.97 12.76
N ASP A 97 -0.45 6.40 12.83
CA ASP A 97 0.66 5.81 12.08
C ASP A 97 0.75 6.22 10.59
N LEU A 98 1.98 6.21 10.06
CA LEU A 98 2.34 6.68 8.72
C LEU A 98 1.83 5.77 7.59
N SER A 99 0.99 4.78 7.90
CA SER A 99 0.56 3.71 7.00
C SER A 99 -0.71 4.00 6.21
N TYR A 100 -1.39 5.12 6.44
CA TYR A 100 -2.57 5.48 5.64
C TYR A 100 -2.21 6.13 4.30
N CYS A 101 -2.97 5.72 3.30
CA CYS A 101 -2.98 6.28 1.97
C CYS A 101 -3.91 7.49 1.95
N LEU A 102 -3.32 8.68 1.88
CA LEU A 102 -4.06 9.93 1.64
C LEU A 102 -4.14 10.11 0.13
N VAL A 103 -5.34 10.08 -0.42
CA VAL A 103 -5.56 10.03 -1.87
C VAL A 103 -6.74 10.91 -2.26
N ASP A 104 -6.79 11.35 -3.51
CA ASP A 104 -7.95 12.08 -4.04
C ASP A 104 -8.87 11.19 -4.90
N ASN A 105 -8.43 9.98 -5.23
CA ASN A 105 -9.16 9.02 -6.04
C ASN A 105 -8.91 7.55 -5.67
N GLU A 106 -9.82 6.69 -6.11
CA GLU A 106 -9.91 5.26 -5.79
C GLU A 106 -8.76 4.44 -6.42
N THR A 107 -8.20 4.91 -7.54
CA THR A 107 -7.07 4.25 -8.21
C THR A 107 -5.81 4.37 -7.37
N GLU A 108 -5.57 5.55 -6.78
CA GLU A 108 -4.45 5.80 -5.89
C GLU A 108 -4.53 5.02 -4.58
N CYS A 109 -5.73 4.87 -4.01
CA CYS A 109 -5.94 4.02 -2.83
C CYS A 109 -5.48 2.59 -3.11
N THR A 110 -5.84 2.06 -4.28
CA THR A 110 -5.45 0.71 -4.71
C THR A 110 -3.94 0.60 -4.93
N MET A 111 -3.29 1.62 -5.50
CA MET A 111 -1.83 1.63 -5.69
C MET A 111 -1.06 1.79 -4.37
N CYS A 112 -1.61 2.52 -3.42
CA CYS A 112 -0.94 2.77 -2.15
C CYS A 112 -0.94 1.55 -1.22
N LEU A 113 -1.96 0.70 -1.30
CA LEU A 113 -1.96 -0.64 -0.72
C LEU A 113 -0.87 -1.57 -1.31
N VAL A 114 -0.43 -1.31 -2.54
CA VAL A 114 0.65 -2.05 -3.20
C VAL A 114 2.03 -1.49 -2.82
N THR A 115 2.15 -0.18 -2.56
CA THR A 115 3.45 0.44 -2.18
C THR A 115 3.80 0.28 -0.70
N LEU A 116 2.85 0.04 0.20
CA LEU A 116 3.13 -0.32 1.60
C LEU A 116 3.80 -1.71 1.77
N ALA A 117 3.91 -2.50 0.69
CA ALA A 117 4.81 -3.64 0.63
C ALA A 117 6.30 -3.26 0.43
N THR A 118 6.65 -1.97 0.32
CA THR A 118 8.01 -1.56 -0.10
C THR A 118 8.80 -0.66 0.85
N ASN A 119 8.36 -0.49 2.10
CA ASN A 119 9.17 0.20 3.13
C ASN A 119 9.78 -0.74 4.19
N GLU A 120 10.31 -1.88 3.77
CA GLU A 120 11.60 -2.32 4.31
C GLU A 120 12.60 -2.06 3.21
N THR A 121 13.68 -1.31 3.48
CA THR A 121 14.89 -1.20 2.63
C THR A 121 15.01 -2.39 1.70
N ALA A 122 14.60 -2.25 0.42
CA ALA A 122 14.24 -3.36 -0.47
C ALA A 122 15.15 -4.57 -0.26
N LYS A 123 14.75 -5.47 0.64
CA LYS A 123 15.50 -6.67 0.91
C LYS A 123 15.26 -7.49 -0.33
N MET A 124 16.26 -7.48 -1.22
CA MET A 124 16.16 -8.14 -2.51
C MET A 124 15.57 -9.52 -2.28
N ALA A 125 14.46 -9.87 -2.94
CA ALA A 125 13.73 -11.12 -2.64
C ALA A 125 14.62 -12.36 -2.81
N PHE A 126 15.63 -12.20 -3.67
CA PHE A 126 16.71 -13.13 -3.88
C PHE A 126 18.00 -12.39 -4.22
N ASN A 127 19.16 -13.00 -4.01
CA ASN A 127 20.45 -12.59 -4.55
C ASN A 127 20.95 -13.63 -5.56
N MET A 128 21.72 -13.18 -6.57
CA MET A 128 22.25 -14.07 -7.60
C MET A 128 23.72 -13.78 -7.88
N TYR A 129 24.54 -14.82 -7.88
CA TYR A 129 25.97 -14.72 -8.10
C TYR A 129 26.54 -16.03 -8.70
N PRO A 130 27.67 -15.97 -9.42
CA PRO A 130 28.31 -14.76 -9.92
C PRO A 130 27.48 -14.10 -11.02
N ASN A 131 27.60 -12.79 -11.19
CA ASN A 131 27.04 -12.09 -12.34
C ASN A 131 28.10 -11.11 -12.86
N PRO A 132 28.75 -11.35 -14.01
CA PRO A 132 28.42 -12.38 -15.02
C PRO A 132 28.73 -13.84 -14.62
N VAL A 133 27.91 -14.79 -15.08
CA VAL A 133 28.02 -16.24 -14.81
C VAL A 133 28.58 -17.02 -16.00
N ASN A 134 29.27 -18.12 -15.74
CA ASN A 134 29.73 -19.10 -16.73
C ASN A 134 29.44 -20.51 -16.22
N GLY A 135 28.23 -21.01 -16.46
CA GLY A 135 27.79 -22.34 -16.01
C GLY A 135 26.80 -22.31 -14.85
N ALA A 136 27.28 -22.40 -13.61
CA ALA A 136 26.42 -22.49 -12.42
C ALA A 136 26.11 -21.10 -11.84
N LEU A 137 24.82 -20.75 -11.77
CA LEU A 137 24.31 -19.56 -11.10
C LEU A 137 23.77 -19.94 -9.71
N HIS A 138 24.33 -19.35 -8.67
CA HIS A 138 23.81 -19.46 -7.31
C HIS A 138 22.73 -18.41 -7.08
N ILE A 139 21.67 -18.83 -6.39
CA ILE A 139 20.55 -18.01 -6.01
C ILE A 139 20.24 -18.20 -4.54
N GLU A 140 20.49 -17.15 -3.76
CA GLU A 140 20.09 -17.08 -2.37
C GLU A 140 18.67 -16.50 -2.31
N SER A 141 17.67 -17.35 -2.09
CA SER A 141 16.27 -16.94 -1.89
C SER A 141 15.98 -16.69 -0.41
N TYR A 142 15.29 -15.61 -0.09
CA TYR A 142 14.88 -15.32 1.29
C TYR A 142 13.45 -15.77 1.61
N VAL A 143 12.74 -16.39 0.65
CA VAL A 143 11.37 -16.90 0.81
C VAL A 143 11.31 -18.43 0.67
N ASN A 144 10.26 -19.04 1.23
CA ASN A 144 10.12 -20.50 1.26
C ASN A 144 9.72 -21.13 -0.08
N ASP A 145 8.97 -20.40 -0.90
CA ASP A 145 8.41 -20.88 -2.17
C ASP A 145 8.40 -19.75 -3.19
N ALA A 146 9.08 -19.96 -4.32
CA ALA A 146 9.18 -18.98 -5.40
C ALA A 146 9.54 -19.65 -6.72
N ASP A 147 9.23 -18.96 -7.81
CA ASP A 147 9.66 -19.32 -9.15
C ASP A 147 10.72 -18.35 -9.65
N LEU A 148 11.78 -18.90 -10.23
CA LEU A 148 12.68 -18.14 -11.08
C LEU A 148 12.44 -18.46 -12.54
N THR A 149 12.20 -17.42 -13.33
CA THR A 149 12.12 -17.49 -14.78
C THR A 149 13.25 -16.67 -15.41
N ILE A 150 14.09 -17.32 -16.22
CA ILE A 150 15.08 -16.65 -17.06
C ILE A 150 14.46 -16.39 -18.43
N CYS A 151 14.44 -15.13 -18.84
CA CYS A 151 13.96 -14.72 -20.16
C CYS A 151 14.98 -13.85 -20.90
N SER A 152 14.96 -13.93 -22.22
CA SER A 152 15.71 -13.01 -23.09
C SER A 152 15.20 -11.56 -22.93
N ILE A 153 15.99 -10.60 -23.42
CA ILE A 153 15.64 -9.17 -23.39
C ILE A 153 14.38 -8.83 -24.21
N THR A 154 13.96 -9.70 -25.13
CA THR A 154 12.72 -9.56 -25.91
C THR A 154 11.51 -10.20 -25.22
N GLY A 155 11.69 -10.75 -24.01
CA GLY A 155 10.63 -11.34 -23.20
C GLY A 155 10.39 -12.85 -23.44
N LYS A 156 11.11 -13.49 -24.37
CA LYS A 156 11.00 -14.95 -24.56
C LYS A 156 11.55 -15.70 -23.34
N VAL A 157 10.72 -16.55 -22.73
CA VAL A 157 11.08 -17.45 -21.63
C VAL A 157 12.00 -18.57 -22.12
N LEU A 158 13.07 -18.84 -21.37
CA LEU A 158 14.08 -19.84 -21.70
C LEU A 158 14.17 -20.95 -20.66
N LEU A 159 14.02 -20.60 -19.39
CA LEU A 159 14.07 -21.54 -18.26
C LEU A 159 13.12 -21.06 -17.17
N THR A 160 12.42 -21.99 -16.53
CA THR A 160 11.69 -21.75 -15.28
C THR A 160 12.07 -22.83 -14.28
N THR A 161 12.34 -22.46 -13.04
CA THR A 161 12.63 -23.37 -11.94
C THR A 161 11.99 -22.90 -10.65
N HIS A 162 11.58 -23.87 -9.83
CA HIS A 162 11.17 -23.61 -8.45
C HIS A 162 12.42 -23.36 -7.59
N LEU A 163 12.30 -22.43 -6.65
CA LEU A 163 13.31 -22.07 -5.65
C LEU A 163 12.79 -22.38 -4.26
N THR A 164 13.69 -22.83 -3.40
CA THR A 164 13.43 -22.97 -1.96
C THR A 164 14.23 -21.92 -1.19
N LYS A 165 13.90 -21.71 0.09
CA LYS A 165 14.66 -20.78 0.93
C LYS A 165 16.14 -21.18 1.01
N ASN A 166 17.02 -20.17 1.07
CA ASN A 166 18.48 -20.25 1.07
C ASN A 166 19.06 -20.50 -0.34
N ASP A 167 20.19 -21.21 -0.42
CA ASP A 167 20.96 -21.37 -1.67
C ASP A 167 20.33 -22.40 -2.62
N ASN A 168 20.21 -22.01 -3.88
CA ASN A 168 19.74 -22.84 -4.98
C ASN A 168 20.75 -22.70 -6.13
N ILE A 169 21.03 -23.79 -6.84
CA ILE A 169 21.98 -23.78 -7.95
C ILE A 169 21.24 -24.06 -9.25
N ILE A 170 21.43 -23.17 -10.22
CA ILE A 170 20.84 -23.29 -11.56
C ILE A 170 21.96 -23.43 -12.58
N ASP A 171 21.83 -24.45 -13.42
CA ASP A 171 22.71 -24.63 -14.57
C ASP A 171 22.23 -23.76 -15.75
N VAL A 172 23.09 -22.84 -16.20
CA VAL A 172 22.86 -21.99 -17.37
C VAL A 172 23.78 -22.33 -18.56
N PHE A 173 24.51 -23.45 -18.54
CA PHE A 173 25.38 -23.89 -19.65
C PHE A 173 24.63 -24.05 -20.98
N GLY A 174 23.33 -24.32 -20.94
CA GLY A 174 22.49 -24.45 -22.13
C GLY A 174 22.10 -23.11 -22.79
N LEU A 175 22.42 -21.98 -22.18
CA LEU A 175 22.04 -20.65 -22.67
C LEU A 175 23.23 -19.97 -23.36
N ALA A 176 22.97 -19.33 -24.50
CA ALA A 176 23.99 -18.60 -25.23
C ALA A 176 24.52 -17.41 -24.40
N SER A 177 25.79 -17.05 -24.59
CA SER A 177 26.38 -15.87 -23.97
C SER A 177 25.58 -14.61 -24.34
N GLY A 178 25.26 -13.78 -23.35
CA GLY A 178 24.43 -12.61 -23.58
C GLY A 178 23.79 -12.03 -22.32
N MET A 179 22.92 -11.05 -22.56
CA MET A 179 22.14 -10.38 -21.52
C MET A 179 20.76 -11.01 -21.42
N TYR A 180 20.35 -11.29 -20.19
CA TYR A 180 19.06 -11.89 -19.83
C TYR A 180 18.43 -11.14 -18.66
N LEU A 181 17.15 -11.43 -18.42
CA LEU A 181 16.44 -11.01 -17.22
C LEU A 181 16.09 -12.27 -16.42
N ALA A 182 16.46 -12.26 -15.15
CA ALA A 182 16.05 -13.26 -14.17
C ALA A 182 14.87 -12.67 -13.38
N LYS A 183 13.69 -13.23 -13.59
CA LYS A 183 12.44 -12.83 -12.94
C LYS A 183 12.15 -13.80 -11.81
N PHE A 184 12.01 -13.26 -10.62
CA PHE A 184 11.60 -13.98 -9.43
C PHE A 184 10.12 -13.67 -9.17
N SER A 185 9.33 -14.69 -8.92
CA SER A 185 7.88 -14.56 -8.71
C SER A 185 7.44 -15.40 -7.52
N THR A 186 6.63 -14.82 -6.66
CA THR A 186 5.84 -15.50 -5.62
C THR A 186 4.37 -15.14 -5.81
N GLU A 187 3.47 -15.62 -4.94
CA GLU A 187 2.06 -15.20 -4.93
C GLU A 187 1.88 -13.69 -4.70
N HIS A 188 2.84 -13.04 -4.03
CA HIS A 188 2.71 -11.65 -3.57
C HIS A 188 3.77 -10.70 -4.12
N GLN A 189 4.87 -11.21 -4.67
CA GLN A 189 6.01 -10.40 -5.08
C GLN A 189 6.57 -10.81 -6.43
N LEU A 190 6.92 -9.81 -7.23
CA LEU A 190 7.67 -9.99 -8.46
C LEU A 190 8.93 -9.11 -8.39
N ASP A 191 10.10 -9.72 -8.53
CA ASP A 191 11.39 -9.03 -8.62
C ASP A 191 12.09 -9.41 -9.93
N THR A 192 12.86 -8.51 -10.53
CA THR A 192 13.54 -8.76 -11.80
C THR A 192 14.95 -8.19 -11.78
N LYS A 193 15.94 -9.04 -12.06
CA LYS A 193 17.35 -8.64 -12.12
C LYS A 193 17.97 -8.94 -13.46
N LYS A 194 18.92 -8.10 -13.87
CA LYS A 194 19.74 -8.31 -15.07
C LYS A 194 20.77 -9.40 -14.82
N LEU A 195 20.77 -10.44 -15.66
CA LEU A 195 21.73 -11.55 -15.64
C LEU A 195 22.62 -11.48 -16.88
N MET A 196 23.93 -11.62 -16.70
CA MET A 196 24.91 -11.69 -17.78
C MET A 196 25.51 -13.10 -17.84
N ILE A 197 25.39 -13.78 -18.97
CA ILE A 197 25.98 -15.11 -19.20
C ILE A 197 27.18 -14.95 -20.13
N LYS A 198 28.32 -15.54 -19.77
CA LYS A 198 29.55 -15.57 -20.57
C LYS A 198 29.61 -16.79 -21.48
#